data_AF-A0A0R3QXS2-F1
#
_entry.id   AF-A0A0R3QXS2-F1
#
_cell.length_a   1.000
_cell.length_b   1.000
_cell.length_c   1.000
_cell.angle_alpha   90.00
_cell.angle_beta   90.00
_cell.angle_gamma   90.00
#
_symmetry.space_group_name_H-M   'P 1'
#
loop_
_entity.id
_entity.type
_entity.pdbx_description
1 polymer ?
#
loop_
_entity_poly.entity_id
_entity_poly.type
_entity_poly.pdbx_seq_one_letter_code
_entity_poly.pdbx_strand_id
1 'polypeptide(L)'
;MYPLYLYYYSYQLPLLIIFHFLNIFPFSLTQCPPLQSPCRCAPSIHEPIAIICENASTLSDVLTAITEARSVTIAVLHITNTVIPSLPASTFHDFTISRLVLNRCNLNQIDDNAFAGASLDKLVDLDLSDNQLGAIPAT
;
A
#
# COMPACT_ATOMS: atom_id res chain seq x y z
N MET A 1 -24.83 4.99 -63.31
CA MET A 1 -23.50 4.40 -63.51
C MET A 1 -22.53 5.14 -62.59
N TYR A 2 -22.21 4.52 -61.45
CA TYR A 2 -21.31 4.94 -60.36
C TYR A 2 -21.55 6.32 -59.67
N PRO A 3 -21.43 6.45 -58.33
CA PRO A 3 -21.29 5.39 -57.34
C PRO A 3 -22.06 5.60 -56.01
N LEU A 4 -22.73 4.51 -55.58
CA LEU A 4 -23.12 4.22 -54.19
C LEU A 4 -21.91 4.09 -53.23
N TYR A 5 -20.68 4.31 -53.69
CA TYR A 5 -19.45 4.27 -52.87
C TYR A 5 -19.32 5.45 -51.90
N LEU A 6 -19.92 6.61 -52.21
CA LEU A 6 -19.77 7.80 -51.36
C LEU A 6 -20.61 7.75 -50.08
N TYR A 7 -21.71 6.97 -50.06
CA TYR A 7 -22.50 6.78 -48.85
C TYR A 7 -21.80 5.87 -47.82
N TYR A 8 -21.01 4.89 -48.28
CA TYR A 8 -20.33 3.94 -47.39
C TYR A 8 -19.24 4.60 -46.53
N TYR A 9 -18.51 5.58 -47.10
CA TYR A 9 -17.44 6.30 -46.39
C TYR A 9 -17.93 7.25 -45.28
N SER A 10 -19.18 7.70 -45.34
CA SER A 10 -19.73 8.65 -44.35
C SER A 10 -20.12 8.01 -43.00
N TYR A 11 -20.31 6.68 -42.97
CA TYR A 11 -20.64 5.91 -41.76
C TYR A 11 -19.44 5.15 -41.16
N GLN A 12 -18.28 5.17 -41.82
CA GLN A 12 -17.06 4.48 -41.34
C GLN A 12 -16.10 5.40 -40.56
N LEU A 13 -16.25 6.72 -40.68
CA LEU A 13 -15.48 7.71 -39.91
C LEU A 13 -15.87 7.87 -38.42
N PRO A 14 -17.12 7.65 -37.95
CA PRO A 14 -17.45 7.86 -36.54
C PRO A 14 -17.02 6.67 -35.65
N LEU A 15 -16.82 5.48 -36.23
CA LEU A 15 -16.51 4.25 -35.48
C LEU A 15 -15.03 4.16 -35.08
N LEU A 16 -14.13 4.69 -35.92
CA LEU A 16 -12.68 4.79 -35.63
C LEU A 16 -12.36 5.85 -34.56
N ILE A 17 -13.14 6.93 -34.51
CA ILE A 17 -12.93 8.01 -33.54
C ILE A 17 -13.31 7.56 -32.12
N ILE A 18 -14.39 6.78 -31.96
CA ILE A 18 -14.80 6.21 -30.68
C ILE A 18 -13.73 5.24 -30.12
N PHE A 19 -13.07 4.46 -30.97
CA PHE A 19 -11.98 3.56 -30.57
C PHE A 19 -10.69 4.28 -30.14
N HIS A 20 -10.43 5.49 -30.66
CA HIS A 20 -9.34 6.33 -30.16
C HIS A 20 -9.67 7.00 -28.82
N PHE A 21 -10.90 7.47 -28.60
CA PHE A 21 -11.26 8.07 -27.31
C PHE A 21 -11.33 7.06 -26.14
N LEU A 22 -11.63 5.78 -26.41
CA LEU A 22 -11.54 4.70 -25.41
C LEU A 22 -10.10 4.31 -25.04
N ASN A 23 -9.09 4.76 -25.80
CA ASN A 23 -7.66 4.54 -25.53
C ASN A 23 -6.94 5.77 -24.94
N ILE A 24 -7.63 6.91 -24.74
CA ILE A 24 -7.01 8.15 -24.21
C ILE A 24 -7.24 8.33 -22.71
N PHE A 25 -7.97 7.42 -22.06
CA PHE A 25 -7.93 7.32 -20.61
C PHE A 25 -6.96 6.19 -20.24
N PRO A 26 -5.68 6.48 -19.95
CA PRO A 26 -4.99 5.66 -18.98
C PRO A 26 -5.74 5.89 -17.67
N PHE A 27 -6.77 5.09 -17.44
CA PHE A 27 -7.27 4.85 -16.09
C PHE A 27 -6.12 4.16 -15.37
N SER A 28 -5.17 4.95 -14.85
CA SER A 28 -4.17 4.50 -13.88
C SER A 28 -4.93 4.16 -12.60
N LEU A 29 -5.61 3.02 -12.60
CA LEU A 29 -6.47 2.53 -11.52
C LEU A 29 -5.71 1.76 -10.44
N THR A 30 -4.38 1.86 -10.39
CA THR A 30 -3.60 1.11 -9.40
C THR A 30 -2.73 2.05 -8.59
N GLN A 31 -3.36 2.70 -7.60
CA GLN A 31 -2.65 3.31 -6.48
C GLN A 31 -2.02 2.23 -5.57
N CYS A 32 -2.62 1.04 -5.55
CA CYS A 32 -2.09 -0.09 -4.79
C CYS A 32 -0.96 -0.82 -5.52
N PRO A 33 0.20 -1.02 -4.87
CA PRO A 33 1.22 -1.93 -5.36
C PRO A 33 0.71 -3.38 -5.31
N PRO A 34 1.27 -4.30 -6.12
CA PRO A 34 0.98 -5.72 -6.00
C PRO A 34 1.50 -6.25 -4.66
N LEU A 35 0.64 -6.93 -3.90
CA LEU A 35 0.97 -7.50 -2.59
C LEU A 35 0.78 -9.02 -2.61
N GLN A 36 1.44 -9.71 -1.68
CA GLN A 36 1.22 -11.13 -1.43
C GLN A 36 0.35 -11.34 -0.20
N SER A 37 -0.27 -12.51 -0.10
CA SER A 37 -0.90 -12.97 1.15
C SER A 37 0.12 -12.97 2.28
N PRO A 38 -0.23 -12.54 3.51
CA PRO A 38 -1.58 -12.24 4.02
C PRO A 38 -1.99 -10.76 3.92
N CYS A 39 -1.25 -9.95 3.17
CA CYS A 39 -1.50 -8.53 3.05
C CYS A 39 -2.41 -8.21 1.88
N ARG A 40 -3.25 -7.19 2.04
CA ARG A 40 -4.08 -6.63 0.97
C ARG A 40 -4.04 -5.11 1.01
N CYS A 41 -4.29 -4.48 -0.13
CA CYS A 41 -4.42 -3.04 -0.21
C CYS A 41 -5.91 -2.68 -0.26
N ALA A 42 -6.31 -1.68 0.52
CA ALA A 42 -7.70 -1.25 0.70
C ALA A 42 -7.79 0.29 0.59
N PRO A 43 -7.63 0.86 -0.62
CA PRO A 43 -7.52 2.30 -0.81
C PRO A 43 -8.84 3.02 -0.50
N SER A 44 -8.74 4.26 -0.01
CA SER A 44 -9.87 5.15 0.24
C SER A 44 -9.57 6.58 -0.21
N ILE A 45 -10.56 7.47 -0.15
CA ILE A 45 -10.39 8.88 -0.49
C ILE A 45 -9.42 9.62 0.44
N HIS A 46 -9.24 9.15 1.67
CA HIS A 46 -8.36 9.74 2.66
C HIS A 46 -7.03 8.99 2.80
N GLU A 47 -7.03 7.71 2.42
CA GLU A 47 -5.89 6.81 2.56
C GLU A 47 -5.69 6.08 1.22
N PRO A 48 -5.05 6.73 0.23
CA PRO A 48 -4.96 6.21 -1.13
C PRO A 48 -4.15 4.91 -1.22
N ILE A 49 -3.27 4.65 -0.25
CA ILE A 49 -2.50 3.42 -0.11
C ILE A 49 -2.58 2.95 1.35
N ALA A 50 -3.69 2.30 1.70
CA ALA A 50 -3.83 1.61 2.98
C ALA A 50 -3.56 0.12 2.79
N ILE A 51 -2.56 -0.42 3.50
CA ILE A 51 -2.17 -1.82 3.47
C ILE A 51 -2.61 -2.47 4.78
N ILE A 52 -3.33 -3.58 4.68
CA ILE A 52 -3.84 -4.33 5.82
C ILE A 52 -3.29 -5.75 5.75
N CYS A 53 -2.51 -6.11 6.77
CA CYS A 53 -1.97 -7.44 6.99
C CYS A 53 -2.58 -8.00 8.28
N GLU A 54 -3.25 -9.13 8.17
CA GLU A 54 -3.97 -9.74 9.29
C GLU A 54 -3.62 -11.22 9.37
N ASN A 55 -3.38 -11.71 10.59
CA ASN A 55 -3.07 -13.13 10.86
C ASN A 55 -1.83 -13.65 10.10
N ALA A 56 -0.84 -12.79 9.86
CA ALA A 56 0.47 -13.26 9.41
C ALA A 56 1.15 -14.13 10.48
N SER A 57 1.96 -15.10 10.04
CA SER A 57 2.69 -15.97 10.97
C SER A 57 3.83 -15.21 11.68
N THR A 58 4.54 -14.35 10.95
CA THR A 58 5.66 -13.56 11.47
C THR A 58 5.71 -12.14 10.88
N LEU A 59 6.47 -11.24 11.52
CA LEU A 59 6.80 -9.93 10.94
C LEU A 59 7.52 -10.05 9.59
N SER A 60 8.39 -11.06 9.42
CA SER A 60 9.12 -11.28 8.16
C SER A 60 8.17 -11.61 7.01
N ASP A 61 7.09 -12.35 7.27
CA ASP A 61 6.08 -12.67 6.25
C ASP A 61 5.35 -11.41 5.79
N VAL A 62 5.03 -10.50 6.72
CA VAL A 62 4.47 -9.19 6.41
C VAL A 62 5.42 -8.39 5.51
N LEU A 63 6.68 -8.21 5.93
CA LEU A 63 7.66 -7.41 5.18
C LEU A 63 7.91 -7.97 3.78
N THR A 64 7.94 -9.29 3.64
CA THR A 64 8.06 -9.97 2.35
C THR A 64 6.82 -9.71 1.49
N ALA A 65 5.63 -9.82 2.07
CA ALA A 65 4.36 -9.64 1.37
C ALA A 65 4.13 -8.23 0.82
N ILE A 66 4.79 -7.22 1.42
CA ILE A 66 4.68 -5.81 1.01
C ILE A 66 5.90 -5.29 0.25
N THR A 67 6.82 -6.15 -0.19
CA THR A 67 8.10 -5.75 -0.82
C THR A 67 7.93 -4.71 -1.95
N GLU A 68 6.91 -4.85 -2.79
CA GLU A 68 6.64 -3.95 -3.92
C GLU A 68 6.18 -2.54 -3.47
N ALA A 69 5.69 -2.42 -2.24
CA ALA A 69 5.28 -1.16 -1.65
C ALA A 69 6.44 -0.23 -1.26
N ARG A 70 7.71 -0.70 -1.34
CA ARG A 70 8.90 0.15 -1.14
C ARG A 70 8.98 1.31 -2.13
N SER A 71 8.35 1.17 -3.30
CA SER A 71 8.36 2.17 -4.37
C SER A 71 7.31 3.28 -4.21
N VAL A 72 6.45 3.18 -3.19
CA VAL A 72 5.33 4.11 -2.96
C VAL A 72 5.31 4.62 -1.52
N THR A 73 4.59 5.71 -1.28
CA THR A 73 4.29 6.17 0.08
C THR A 73 3.04 5.46 0.60
N ILE A 74 3.22 4.64 1.63
CA ILE A 74 2.12 3.97 2.31
C ILE A 74 1.44 5.00 3.23
N ALA A 75 0.17 5.30 2.96
CA ALA A 75 -0.61 6.20 3.81
C ALA A 75 -0.82 5.55 5.19
N VAL A 76 -1.24 4.27 5.21
CA VAL A 76 -1.41 3.51 6.44
C VAL A 76 -0.96 2.06 6.26
N LEU A 77 -0.15 1.55 7.20
CA LEU A 77 0.17 0.14 7.33
C LEU A 77 -0.45 -0.41 8.61
N HIS A 78 -1.47 -1.27 8.45
CA HIS A 78 -2.10 -2.00 9.53
C HIS A 78 -1.56 -3.42 9.60
N ILE A 79 -0.94 -3.79 10.73
CA ILE A 79 -0.54 -5.16 11.04
C ILE A 79 -1.29 -5.55 12.30
N THR A 80 -2.12 -6.59 12.21
CA THR A 80 -2.95 -7.03 13.33
C THR A 80 -2.98 -8.55 13.46
N ASN A 81 -3.14 -9.05 14.68
CA ASN A 81 -3.17 -10.50 14.97
C ASN A 81 -1.92 -11.24 14.48
N THR A 82 -0.75 -10.60 14.48
CA THR A 82 0.53 -11.21 14.12
C THR A 82 1.43 -11.17 15.34
N VAL A 83 1.99 -12.31 15.73
CA VAL A 83 2.86 -12.40 16.92
C VAL A 83 4.21 -11.77 16.61
N ILE A 84 4.44 -10.56 17.12
CA ILE A 84 5.63 -9.72 16.94
C ILE A 84 6.11 -9.29 18.34
N PRO A 85 6.77 -10.19 19.10
CA PRO A 85 7.13 -9.91 20.48
C PRO A 85 8.15 -8.78 20.62
N SER A 86 9.03 -8.63 19.64
CA SER A 86 9.99 -7.54 19.56
C SER A 86 9.93 -6.86 18.19
N LEU A 87 10.11 -5.53 18.18
CA LEU A 87 10.29 -4.74 16.97
C LEU A 87 11.77 -4.36 16.82
N PRO A 88 12.52 -5.03 15.90
CA PRO A 88 13.95 -4.78 15.73
C PRO A 88 14.28 -3.40 15.15
N ALA A 89 15.54 -2.99 15.31
CA ALA A 89 16.09 -1.81 14.65
C ALA A 89 15.83 -1.82 13.12
N SER A 90 15.54 -0.65 12.56
CA SER A 90 15.42 -0.44 11.10
C SER A 90 14.39 -1.32 10.39
N THR A 91 13.41 -1.89 11.11
CA THR A 91 12.40 -2.81 10.55
C THR A 91 11.71 -2.24 9.31
N PHE A 92 11.38 -0.94 9.34
CA PHE A 92 10.64 -0.27 8.27
C PHE A 92 11.52 0.66 7.41
N HIS A 93 12.84 0.50 7.46
CA HIS A 93 13.79 1.42 6.82
C HIS A 93 13.52 1.63 5.31
N ASP A 94 13.16 0.57 4.60
CA ASP A 94 12.91 0.60 3.15
C ASP A 94 11.52 1.12 2.76
N PHE A 95 10.67 1.49 3.74
CA PHE A 95 9.28 1.87 3.51
C PHE A 95 9.01 3.28 3.97
N THR A 96 8.41 4.11 3.11
CA THR A 96 7.88 5.41 3.53
C THR A 96 6.45 5.23 4.04
N ILE A 97 6.24 5.37 5.35
CA ILE A 97 4.95 5.11 6.01
C ILE A 97 4.49 6.37 6.75
N SER A 98 3.25 6.80 6.51
CA SER A 98 2.69 7.98 7.20
C SER A 98 2.03 7.62 8.53
N ARG A 99 1.36 6.47 8.58
CA ARG A 99 0.72 5.94 9.79
C ARG A 99 1.03 4.44 9.93
N LEU A 100 1.54 4.06 11.09
CA LEU A 100 1.82 2.66 11.41
C LEU A 100 0.93 2.20 12.55
N VAL A 101 0.22 1.09 12.34
CA VAL A 101 -0.66 0.48 13.32
C VAL A 101 -0.21 -0.96 13.55
N LEU A 102 0.27 -1.25 14.76
CA LEU A 102 0.66 -2.59 15.22
C LEU A 102 -0.23 -2.98 16.40
N ASN A 103 -1.41 -3.56 16.16
CA ASN A 103 -2.38 -3.83 17.24
C ASN A 103 -2.60 -5.33 17.45
N ARG A 104 -2.72 -5.76 18.71
CA ARG A 104 -2.85 -7.19 19.06
C ARG A 104 -1.70 -8.02 18.49
N CYS A 105 -0.48 -7.53 18.67
CA CYS A 105 0.74 -8.14 18.13
C CYS A 105 1.64 -8.77 19.21
N ASN A 106 1.23 -8.76 20.48
CA ASN A 106 2.03 -9.23 21.62
C ASN A 106 3.37 -8.48 21.76
N LEU A 107 3.47 -7.27 21.20
CA LEU A 107 4.70 -6.48 21.22
C LEU A 107 5.03 -6.09 22.66
N ASN A 108 6.22 -6.42 23.12
CA ASN A 108 6.68 -6.13 24.48
C ASN A 108 8.06 -5.45 24.52
N GLN A 109 8.80 -5.51 23.41
CA GLN A 109 10.10 -4.87 23.25
C GLN A 109 10.14 -4.09 21.94
N ILE A 110 10.66 -2.88 21.98
CA ILE A 110 10.92 -2.06 20.81
C ILE A 110 12.37 -1.63 20.92
N ASP A 111 13.14 -1.87 19.87
CA ASP A 111 14.51 -1.36 19.79
C ASP A 111 14.50 0.17 19.71
N ASP A 112 15.44 0.84 20.37
CA ASP A 112 15.54 2.31 20.34
C ASP A 112 15.70 2.85 18.90
N ASN A 113 16.24 2.05 17.99
CA ASN A 113 16.41 2.36 16.57
C ASN A 113 15.37 1.68 15.68
N ALA A 114 14.30 1.09 16.24
CA ALA A 114 13.21 0.52 15.46
C ALA A 114 12.59 1.55 14.51
N PHE A 115 12.61 2.80 14.95
CA PHE A 115 12.13 3.96 14.21
C PHE A 115 13.26 4.93 13.80
N ALA A 116 14.47 4.44 13.58
CA ALA A 116 15.55 5.26 13.01
C ALA A 116 15.57 5.17 11.47
N GLY A 117 15.72 6.31 10.78
CA GLY A 117 15.92 6.39 9.33
C GLY A 117 15.06 7.43 8.61
N ALA A 118 15.49 7.86 7.42
CA ALA A 118 14.88 8.94 6.64
C ALA A 118 13.39 8.71 6.29
N SER A 119 12.97 7.46 6.24
CA SER A 119 11.60 7.07 5.88
C SER A 119 10.57 7.39 6.97
N LEU A 120 11.03 7.74 8.19
CA LEU A 120 10.18 8.03 9.35
C LEU A 120 9.97 9.51 9.61
N ASP A 121 10.66 10.41 8.89
CA ASP A 121 10.29 11.84 8.83
C ASP A 121 8.85 12.04 8.33
N LYS A 122 8.27 11.01 7.71
CA LYS A 122 6.88 10.98 7.24
C LYS A 122 5.91 10.33 8.22
N LEU A 123 6.40 9.61 9.24
CA LEU A 123 5.54 8.97 10.22
C LEU A 123 4.96 10.05 11.15
N VAL A 124 3.65 10.26 11.03
CA VAL A 124 2.92 11.27 11.81
C VAL A 124 2.00 10.66 12.86
N ASP A 125 1.72 9.36 12.74
CA ASP A 125 0.86 8.62 13.67
C ASP A 125 1.39 7.18 13.88
N LEU A 126 1.46 6.78 15.13
CA LEU A 126 1.94 5.49 15.59
C LEU A 126 0.96 4.93 16.62
N ASP A 127 0.25 3.88 16.23
CA ASP A 127 -0.65 3.14 17.11
C ASP A 127 -0.02 1.79 17.48
N LEU A 128 0.19 1.59 18.77
CA LEU A 128 0.73 0.37 19.36
C LEU A 128 -0.24 -0.20 20.40
N SER A 129 -1.54 0.12 20.30
CA SER A 129 -2.54 -0.32 21.26
C SER A 129 -2.68 -1.85 21.31
N ASP A 130 -3.23 -2.36 22.40
CA ASP A 130 -3.48 -3.80 22.58
C ASP A 130 -2.23 -4.68 22.44
N ASN A 131 -1.10 -4.16 22.89
CA ASN A 131 0.16 -4.89 23.03
C ASN A 131 0.52 -5.11 24.51
N GLN A 132 1.73 -5.61 24.76
CA GLN A 132 2.25 -5.99 26.08
C GLN A 132 3.44 -5.10 26.48
N LEU A 133 3.44 -3.85 26.04
CA LEU A 133 4.51 -2.90 26.30
C LEU A 133 4.56 -2.59 27.81
N GLY A 134 5.63 -3.02 28.47
CA GLY A 134 5.91 -2.65 29.86
C GLY A 134 6.58 -1.28 29.98
N ALA A 135 7.25 -0.85 28.91
CA ALA A 135 7.84 0.46 28.75
C ALA A 135 7.90 0.81 27.26
N ILE A 136 7.91 2.11 26.96
CA ILE A 136 8.20 2.62 25.61
C ILE A 136 9.68 3.06 25.62
N PRO A 137 10.45 2.84 24.55
CA PRO A 137 11.81 3.35 24.42
C PRO A 137 11.89 4.83 24.82
N ALA A 138 12.85 5.17 25.67
CA ALA A 138 13.18 6.56 25.94
C ALA A 138 14.12 7.01 24.82
N THR A 139 13.69 8.04 24.08
CA THR A 139 14.44 8.69 22.99
C THR A 139 15.87 9.03 23.38
#